data_AF-A0AAD7SXM9-F1
#
_entry.id   AF-A0AAD7SXM9-F1
#
_cell.length_a   1.000
_cell.length_b   1.000
_cell.length_c   1.000
_cell.angle_alpha   90.00
_cell.angle_beta   90.00
_cell.angle_gamma   90.00
#
_symmetry.space_group_name_H-M   'P 1'
#
loop_
_entity.id
_entity.type
_entity.pdbx_description
1 polymer ?
#
loop_
_entity_poly.entity_id
_entity_poly.type
_entity_poly.pdbx_seq_one_letter_code
_entity_poly.pdbx_strand_id
1 'polypeptide(L)'
;MFHRGQYDRHGNLKQWWTEESYRKFQKKAECIIKLYDNFTVYNLKVNGRLTLGENIADMGGLKLSYYAYQKWVRDHGPERPLPGLKYTHEQLLFIAFAQNWCMKRRYQSIYLQLLTDKHAPEHYRVIGSVSQFDEFGRVFHCPRGSPMHPDEKCSVWSNLLHWRPAQQHLKCARIQTPFRVHREAKEAKEDRAGATPDSEAISTGQRALGWDWTGTSDLPG
;
A
#
# COMPACT_ATOMS: atom_id res chain seq x y z
N MET A 1 -16.00 6.64 -19.16
CA MET A 1 -17.09 6.68 -18.14
C MET A 1 -17.09 5.32 -17.45
N PHE A 2 -17.31 5.21 -16.13
CA PHE A 2 -17.33 3.90 -15.47
C PHE A 2 -18.66 3.19 -15.76
N HIS A 3 -18.68 2.35 -16.81
CA HIS A 3 -19.91 1.76 -17.33
C HIS A 3 -20.52 0.71 -16.39
N ARG A 4 -19.70 -0.04 -15.64
CA ARG A 4 -20.21 -1.12 -14.77
C ARG A 4 -21.05 -0.64 -13.58
N GLY A 5 -20.91 0.63 -13.16
CA GLY A 5 -21.73 1.20 -12.08
C GLY A 5 -23.17 1.55 -12.48
N GLN A 6 -23.49 1.49 -13.79
CA GLN A 6 -24.81 1.85 -14.33
C GLN A 6 -25.72 0.63 -14.53
N TYR A 7 -25.24 -0.57 -14.17
CA TYR A 7 -26.02 -1.80 -14.27
C TYR A 7 -26.57 -2.18 -12.90
N ASP A 8 -27.85 -2.54 -12.83
CA ASP A 8 -28.47 -3.04 -11.61
C ASP A 8 -28.07 -4.50 -11.31
N ARG A 9 -28.60 -5.06 -10.21
CA ARG A 9 -28.32 -6.44 -9.77
C ARG A 9 -28.72 -7.53 -10.79
N HIS A 10 -29.53 -7.20 -11.80
CA HIS A 10 -29.99 -8.11 -12.85
C HIS A 10 -29.23 -7.90 -14.16
N GLY A 11 -28.28 -6.95 -14.20
CA GLY A 11 -27.53 -6.62 -15.40
C GLY A 11 -28.29 -5.69 -16.36
N ASN A 12 -29.32 -4.96 -15.90
CA ASN A 12 -30.01 -3.97 -16.72
C ASN A 12 -29.31 -2.60 -16.62
N LEU A 13 -29.14 -1.91 -17.74
CA LEU A 13 -28.66 -0.52 -17.76
C LEU A 13 -29.75 0.39 -17.20
N LYS A 14 -29.58 0.82 -15.94
CA LYS A 14 -30.56 1.63 -15.21
C LYS A 14 -29.84 2.52 -14.22
N GLN A 15 -30.16 3.82 -14.17
CA GLN A 15 -29.65 4.65 -13.08
C GLN A 15 -30.35 4.24 -11.78
N TRP A 16 -29.62 3.54 -10.91
CA TRP A 16 -30.11 3.05 -9.63
C TRP A 16 -29.49 3.78 -8.43
N TRP A 17 -28.61 4.76 -8.70
CA TRP A 17 -28.03 5.63 -7.68
C TRP A 17 -28.80 6.92 -7.56
N THR A 18 -28.85 7.46 -6.34
CA THR A 18 -29.27 8.85 -6.14
C THR A 18 -28.27 9.79 -6.81
N GLU A 19 -28.74 10.94 -7.27
CA GLU A 19 -27.90 11.96 -7.91
C GLU A 19 -26.73 12.37 -7.01
N GLU A 20 -26.98 12.52 -5.71
CA GLU A 20 -25.96 12.84 -4.72
C GLU A 20 -24.86 11.76 -4.66
N SER A 21 -25.24 10.49 -4.64
CA SER A 21 -24.30 9.36 -4.60
C SER A 21 -23.46 9.31 -5.88
N TYR A 22 -24.10 9.53 -7.02
CA TYR A 22 -23.44 9.58 -8.32
C TYR A 22 -22.42 10.73 -8.40
N ARG A 23 -22.78 11.93 -7.94
CA ARG A 23 -21.84 13.07 -7.88
C ARG A 23 -20.65 12.80 -6.95
N LYS A 24 -20.88 12.18 -5.78
CA LYS A 24 -19.79 11.78 -4.86
C LYS A 24 -18.86 10.76 -5.51
N PHE A 25 -19.40 9.78 -6.22
CA PHE A 25 -18.60 8.82 -6.98
C PHE A 25 -17.78 9.50 -8.07
N GLN A 26 -18.39 10.38 -8.88
CA GLN A 26 -17.69 11.12 -9.93
C GLN A 26 -16.52 11.92 -9.36
N LYS A 27 -16.71 12.61 -8.22
CA LYS A 27 -15.62 13.33 -7.54
C LYS A 27 -14.46 12.42 -7.14
N LYS A 28 -14.76 11.24 -6.58
CA LYS A 28 -13.74 10.26 -6.18
C LYS A 28 -13.05 9.62 -7.40
N ALA A 29 -13.80 9.35 -8.47
CA ALA A 29 -13.27 8.84 -9.73
C ALA A 29 -12.34 9.85 -10.41
N GLU A 30 -12.68 11.13 -10.37
CA GLU A 30 -11.84 12.21 -10.91
C GLU A 30 -10.50 12.33 -10.17
N CYS A 31 -10.47 12.08 -8.86
CA CYS A 31 -9.21 11.97 -8.11
C CYS A 31 -8.30 10.88 -8.70
N ILE A 32 -8.85 9.69 -8.97
CA ILE A 32 -8.11 8.55 -9.53
C ILE A 32 -7.65 8.85 -10.96
N ILE A 33 -8.50 9.49 -11.79
CA ILE A 33 -8.09 9.92 -13.13
C ILE A 33 -6.84 10.79 -13.05
N LYS A 34 -6.87 11.84 -12.21
CA LYS A 34 -5.75 12.78 -12.05
C LYS A 34 -4.49 12.11 -11.50
N LEU A 35 -4.63 11.17 -10.57
CA LEU A 35 -3.52 10.39 -10.06
C LEU A 35 -2.80 9.65 -11.20
N TYR A 36 -3.54 8.95 -12.05
CA TYR A 36 -2.96 8.16 -13.13
C TYR A 36 -2.51 9.02 -14.32
N ASP A 37 -3.13 10.18 -14.59
CA ASP A 37 -2.68 11.13 -15.62
C ASP A 37 -1.30 11.77 -15.32
N ASN A 38 -0.84 11.66 -14.08
CA ASN A 38 0.48 12.12 -13.64
C ASN A 38 1.59 11.07 -13.83
N PHE A 39 1.24 9.84 -14.20
CA PHE A 39 2.20 8.77 -14.42
C PHE A 39 2.74 8.77 -15.86
N THR A 40 4.02 8.44 -16.01
CA THR A 40 4.73 8.46 -17.30
C THR A 40 5.63 7.24 -17.49
N VAL A 41 5.50 6.55 -18.63
CA VAL A 41 6.41 5.46 -19.03
C VAL A 41 7.03 5.82 -20.36
N TYR A 42 8.37 5.80 -20.45
CA TYR A 42 9.09 6.20 -21.67
C TYR A 42 8.64 7.56 -22.23
N ASN A 43 8.46 8.55 -21.35
CA ASN A 43 7.96 9.90 -21.67
C ASN A 43 6.52 9.96 -22.22
N LEU A 44 5.77 8.86 -22.17
CA LEU A 44 4.37 8.79 -22.56
C LEU A 44 3.49 8.79 -21.32
N LYS A 45 2.44 9.61 -21.31
CA LYS A 45 1.50 9.68 -20.20
C LYS A 45 0.55 8.49 -20.18
N VAL A 46 0.24 8.00 -18.97
CA VAL A 46 -0.87 7.08 -18.76
C VAL A 46 -2.18 7.85 -18.89
N ASN A 47 -3.18 7.27 -19.56
CA ASN A 47 -4.52 7.84 -19.65
C ASN A 47 -5.38 7.33 -18.48
N GLY A 48 -5.52 8.15 -17.44
CA GLY A 48 -6.28 7.84 -16.23
C GLY A 48 -7.77 7.66 -16.50
N ARG A 49 -8.33 8.33 -17.51
CA ARG A 49 -9.74 8.18 -17.90
C ARG A 49 -10.02 6.85 -18.62
N LEU A 50 -9.10 6.41 -19.47
CA LEU A 50 -9.15 5.11 -20.14
C LEU A 50 -9.04 3.98 -19.11
N THR A 51 -8.12 4.11 -18.17
CA THR A 51 -7.78 3.05 -17.20
C THR A 51 -8.64 3.05 -15.93
N LEU A 52 -9.48 4.07 -15.73
CA LEU A 52 -10.26 4.32 -14.51
C LEU A 52 -10.97 3.08 -13.96
N GLY A 53 -11.62 2.30 -14.82
CA GLY A 53 -12.43 1.16 -14.37
C GLY A 53 -11.60 0.07 -13.72
N GLU A 54 -10.44 -0.22 -14.28
CA GLU A 54 -9.52 -1.23 -13.76
C GLU A 54 -8.71 -0.68 -12.58
N ASN A 55 -8.34 0.61 -12.61
CA ASN A 55 -7.70 1.26 -11.46
C ASN A 55 -8.59 1.23 -10.21
N ILE A 56 -9.89 1.54 -10.36
CA ILE A 56 -10.87 1.41 -9.26
C ILE A 56 -10.95 -0.04 -8.75
N ALA A 57 -10.88 -1.01 -9.66
CA ALA A 57 -10.94 -2.42 -9.31
C ALA A 57 -9.69 -2.88 -8.54
N ASP A 58 -8.49 -2.51 -8.99
CA ASP A 58 -7.24 -2.83 -8.31
C ASP A 58 -7.21 -2.28 -6.88
N MET A 59 -7.53 -0.99 -6.74
CA MET A 59 -7.58 -0.31 -5.43
C MET A 59 -8.64 -0.93 -4.52
N GLY A 60 -9.82 -1.24 -5.06
CA GLY A 60 -10.90 -1.85 -4.29
C GLY A 60 -10.60 -3.28 -3.86
N GLY A 61 -10.08 -4.09 -4.80
CA GLY A 61 -9.71 -5.49 -4.58
C GLY A 61 -8.60 -5.63 -3.56
N LEU A 62 -7.54 -4.80 -3.64
CA LEU A 62 -6.47 -4.81 -2.65
C LEU A 62 -6.98 -4.50 -1.23
N LYS A 63 -7.81 -3.46 -1.08
CA LYS A 63 -8.38 -3.08 0.22
C LYS A 63 -9.27 -4.19 0.79
N LEU A 64 -10.15 -4.75 -0.04
CA LEU A 64 -11.05 -5.81 0.38
C LEU A 64 -10.28 -7.07 0.80
N SER A 65 -9.29 -7.49 0.01
CA SER A 65 -8.45 -8.64 0.32
C SER A 65 -7.65 -8.45 1.61
N TYR A 66 -7.09 -7.26 1.84
CA TYR A 66 -6.39 -6.96 3.10
C TYR A 66 -7.32 -7.06 4.31
N TYR A 67 -8.50 -6.42 4.28
CA TYR A 67 -9.42 -6.49 5.42
C TYR A 67 -10.01 -7.89 5.62
N ALA A 68 -10.24 -8.65 4.54
CA ALA A 68 -10.61 -10.06 4.64
C ALA A 68 -9.51 -10.89 5.31
N TYR A 69 -8.24 -10.64 4.99
CA TYR A 69 -7.10 -11.26 5.67
C TYR A 69 -7.05 -10.89 7.16
N GLN A 70 -7.18 -9.61 7.50
CA GLN A 70 -7.26 -9.16 8.90
C GLN A 70 -8.41 -9.83 9.66
N LYS A 71 -9.56 -10.00 9.00
CA LYS A 71 -10.69 -10.74 9.56
C LYS A 71 -10.31 -12.17 9.87
N TRP A 72 -9.70 -12.85 8.90
CA TRP A 72 -9.30 -14.23 9.04
C TRP A 72 -8.29 -14.42 10.17
N VAL A 73 -7.28 -13.55 10.28
CA VAL A 73 -6.27 -13.59 11.36
C VAL A 73 -6.90 -13.39 12.74
N ARG A 74 -7.88 -12.48 12.87
CA ARG A 74 -8.56 -12.30 14.17
C ARG A 74 -9.37 -13.54 14.55
N ASP A 75 -9.99 -14.21 13.57
CA ASP A 75 -10.87 -15.34 13.82
C ASP A 75 -10.09 -16.67 14.02
N HIS A 76 -8.89 -16.80 13.45
CA HIS A 76 -8.11 -18.06 13.45
C HIS A 76 -6.71 -17.95 14.09
N GLY A 77 -6.29 -16.74 14.48
CA GLY A 77 -4.93 -16.45 14.92
C GLY A 77 -3.95 -16.19 13.75
N PRO A 78 -2.75 -15.67 14.05
CA PRO A 78 -1.73 -15.45 13.04
C PRO A 78 -1.12 -16.76 12.55
N GLU A 79 -0.73 -16.78 11.27
CA GLU A 79 0.01 -17.87 10.66
C GLU A 79 1.46 -17.94 11.18
N ARG A 80 2.11 -19.08 10.94
CA ARG A 80 3.55 -19.23 11.21
C ARG A 80 4.34 -18.46 10.15
N PRO A 81 5.40 -17.72 10.54
CA PRO A 81 6.28 -17.04 9.59
C PRO A 81 6.86 -17.99 8.55
N LEU A 82 7.04 -17.49 7.32
CA LEU A 82 7.70 -18.24 6.26
C LEU A 82 9.21 -18.38 6.54
N PRO A 83 9.77 -19.60 6.45
CA PRO A 83 11.19 -19.81 6.68
C PRO A 83 12.03 -19.08 5.62
N GLY A 84 13.09 -18.40 6.07
CA GLY A 84 14.01 -17.68 5.19
C GLY A 84 13.56 -16.28 4.74
N LEU A 85 12.35 -15.83 5.11
CA LEU A 85 11.85 -14.49 4.80
C LEU A 85 11.70 -13.64 6.06
N LYS A 86 12.27 -12.43 6.03
CA LYS A 86 12.20 -11.45 7.13
C LYS A 86 11.03 -10.48 6.94
N TYR A 87 9.85 -10.99 6.63
CA TYR A 87 8.64 -10.19 6.40
C TYR A 87 7.48 -10.71 7.26
N THR A 88 6.67 -9.78 7.77
CA THR A 88 5.39 -10.13 8.42
C THR A 88 4.39 -10.60 7.37
N HIS A 89 3.35 -11.34 7.78
CA HIS A 89 2.31 -11.75 6.83
C HIS A 89 1.56 -10.56 6.20
N GLU A 90 1.40 -9.44 6.92
CA GLU A 90 0.86 -8.21 6.35
C GLU A 90 1.75 -7.66 5.23
N GLN A 91 3.07 -7.66 5.42
CA GLN A 91 4.03 -7.25 4.39
C GLN A 91 3.99 -8.23 3.21
N LEU A 92 3.91 -9.53 3.49
CA LEU A 92 3.84 -10.58 2.46
C LEU A 92 2.59 -10.45 1.59
N LEU A 93 1.45 -10.03 2.13
CA LEU A 93 0.24 -9.77 1.34
C LEU A 93 0.50 -8.71 0.26
N PHE A 94 1.14 -7.60 0.63
CA PHE A 94 1.47 -6.54 -0.33
C PHE A 94 2.59 -6.93 -1.29
N ILE A 95 3.59 -7.70 -0.83
CA ILE A 95 4.64 -8.24 -1.68
C ILE A 95 4.04 -9.20 -2.72
N ALA A 96 3.15 -10.10 -2.31
CA ALA A 96 2.46 -11.03 -3.22
C ALA A 96 1.58 -10.28 -4.22
N PHE A 97 0.85 -9.25 -3.77
CA PHE A 97 0.11 -8.35 -4.66
C PHE A 97 1.02 -7.73 -5.73
N ALA A 98 2.18 -7.19 -5.32
CA ALA A 98 3.14 -6.59 -6.26
C ALA A 98 3.76 -7.62 -7.21
N GLN A 99 4.09 -8.81 -6.73
CA GLN A 99 4.72 -9.88 -7.52
C GLN A 99 3.83 -10.38 -8.66
N ASN A 100 2.51 -10.37 -8.51
CA ASN A 100 1.57 -10.70 -9.59
C ASN A 100 1.70 -9.77 -10.81
N TRP A 101 2.31 -8.60 -10.64
CA TRP A 101 2.50 -7.59 -11.67
C TRP A 101 3.96 -7.47 -12.11
N CYS A 102 4.84 -8.38 -11.70
CA CYS A 102 6.23 -8.40 -12.17
C CYS A 102 6.30 -8.73 -13.66
N MET A 103 6.34 -7.70 -14.52
CA MET A 103 6.44 -7.83 -15.96
C MET A 103 7.35 -6.75 -16.56
N LYS A 104 8.11 -7.11 -17.59
CA LYS A 104 8.87 -6.18 -18.43
C LYS A 104 8.36 -6.30 -19.86
N ARG A 105 8.04 -5.17 -20.48
CA ARG A 105 7.55 -5.08 -21.86
C ARG A 105 8.53 -4.29 -22.73
N ARG A 106 8.54 -4.59 -24.03
CA ARG A 106 9.25 -3.77 -25.02
C ARG A 106 8.53 -2.44 -25.21
N TYR A 107 9.26 -1.39 -25.62
CA TYR A 107 8.71 -0.06 -25.85
C TYR A 107 7.46 -0.08 -26.74
N GLN A 108 7.49 -0.80 -27.87
CA GLN A 108 6.35 -0.86 -28.81
C GLN A 108 5.10 -1.47 -28.16
N SER A 109 5.28 -2.43 -27.25
CA SER A 109 4.19 -3.05 -26.51
C SER A 109 3.62 -2.10 -25.46
N ILE A 110 4.46 -1.34 -24.75
CA ILE A 110 4.00 -0.28 -23.83
C ILE A 110 3.27 0.83 -24.60
N TYR A 111 3.80 1.27 -25.74
CA TYR A 111 3.17 2.29 -26.58
C TYR A 111 1.75 1.85 -26.98
N LEU A 112 1.60 0.63 -27.50
CA LEU A 112 0.29 0.09 -27.86
C LEU A 112 -0.64 -0.04 -26.65
N GLN A 113 -0.12 -0.51 -25.51
CA GLN A 113 -0.88 -0.63 -24.26
C GLN A 113 -1.44 0.73 -23.82
N LEU A 114 -0.62 1.78 -23.80
CA LEU A 114 -1.04 3.12 -23.37
C LEU A 114 -2.16 3.71 -24.25
N LEU A 115 -2.24 3.29 -25.52
CA LEU A 115 -3.26 3.74 -26.45
C LEU A 115 -4.57 2.94 -26.38
N THR A 116 -4.52 1.66 -26.03
CA THR A 116 -5.63 0.72 -26.29
C THR A 116 -6.08 -0.09 -25.08
N ASP A 117 -5.19 -0.36 -24.13
CA ASP A 117 -5.47 -1.20 -22.98
C ASP A 117 -6.21 -0.41 -21.90
N LYS A 118 -7.22 -1.03 -21.29
CA LYS A 118 -7.95 -0.46 -20.16
C LYS A 118 -7.22 -0.66 -18.84
N HIS A 119 -6.13 -1.43 -18.83
CA HIS A 119 -5.27 -1.60 -17.67
C HIS A 119 -4.08 -0.65 -17.75
N ALA A 120 -3.79 0.03 -16.64
CA ALA A 120 -2.54 0.77 -16.51
C ALA A 120 -1.33 -0.18 -16.65
N PRO A 121 -0.15 0.35 -17.06
CA PRO A 121 1.09 -0.40 -17.00
C PRO A 121 1.32 -1.04 -15.63
N GLU A 122 1.90 -2.24 -15.61
CA GLU A 122 1.88 -3.14 -14.45
C GLU A 122 2.41 -2.50 -13.17
N HIS A 123 3.51 -1.77 -13.26
CA HIS A 123 4.11 -1.08 -12.13
C HIS A 123 3.22 0.04 -11.57
N TYR A 124 2.43 0.70 -12.41
CA TYR A 124 1.45 1.69 -11.96
C TYR A 124 0.17 1.07 -11.40
N ARG A 125 -0.15 -0.19 -11.74
CA ARG A 125 -1.18 -0.95 -11.01
C ARG A 125 -0.76 -1.17 -9.56
N VAL A 126 0.53 -1.47 -9.33
CA VAL A 126 1.09 -1.59 -7.99
C VAL A 126 1.16 -0.24 -7.27
N ILE A 127 1.94 0.70 -7.81
CA ILE A 127 2.21 2.01 -7.17
C ILE A 127 0.92 2.79 -6.93
N GLY A 128 0.04 2.86 -7.93
CA GLY A 128 -1.24 3.56 -7.82
C GLY A 128 -2.20 2.93 -6.80
N SER A 129 -2.11 1.62 -6.57
CA SER A 129 -2.94 0.94 -5.57
C SER A 129 -2.40 1.07 -4.16
N VAL A 130 -1.12 0.73 -3.96
CA VAL A 130 -0.55 0.63 -2.61
C VAL A 130 -0.27 2.02 -2.00
N SER A 131 0.12 3.02 -2.79
CA SER A 131 0.34 4.39 -2.28
C SER A 131 -0.94 5.02 -1.72
N GLN A 132 -2.10 4.66 -2.28
CA GLN A 132 -3.42 5.18 -1.92
C GLN A 132 -4.09 4.38 -0.79
N PHE A 133 -3.34 3.49 -0.13
CA PHE A 133 -3.81 2.67 0.97
C PHE A 133 -2.98 2.94 2.22
N ASP A 134 -3.62 3.43 3.29
CA ASP A 134 -2.93 3.81 4.54
C ASP A 134 -2.22 2.63 5.20
N GLU A 135 -2.82 1.46 5.10
CA GLU A 135 -2.32 0.23 5.69
C GLU A 135 -1.00 -0.20 5.07
N PHE A 136 -0.77 0.06 3.78
CA PHE A 136 0.55 -0.14 3.17
C PHE A 136 1.60 0.76 3.84
N GLY A 137 1.31 2.06 3.94
CA GLY A 137 2.20 3.03 4.58
C GLY A 137 2.49 2.68 6.04
N ARG A 138 1.50 2.17 6.78
CA ARG A 138 1.67 1.66 8.15
C ARG A 138 2.56 0.42 8.20
N VAL A 139 2.28 -0.58 7.37
CA VAL A 139 2.93 -1.90 7.41
C VAL A 139 4.40 -1.83 6.98
N PHE A 140 4.74 -0.93 6.07
CA PHE A 140 6.12 -0.68 5.64
C PHE A 140 6.77 0.53 6.32
N HIS A 141 6.08 1.18 7.27
CA HIS A 141 6.56 2.37 7.98
C HIS A 141 6.99 3.51 7.04
N CYS A 142 6.26 3.71 5.94
CA CYS A 142 6.52 4.81 5.01
C CYS A 142 6.20 6.15 5.68
N PRO A 143 7.10 7.15 5.65
CA PRO A 143 6.82 8.48 6.17
C PRO A 143 5.62 9.13 5.46
N ARG A 144 4.79 9.87 6.19
CA ARG A 144 3.71 10.67 5.56
C ARG A 144 4.30 11.70 4.60
N GLY A 145 3.63 11.92 3.47
CA GLY A 145 4.09 12.78 2.39
C GLY A 145 5.13 12.13 1.48
N SER A 146 5.63 10.92 1.79
CA SER A 146 6.47 10.16 0.87
C SER A 146 5.67 9.71 -0.37
N PRO A 147 6.33 9.42 -1.51
CA PRO A 147 5.63 8.95 -2.72
C PRO A 147 4.72 7.74 -2.50
N MET A 148 5.10 6.86 -1.57
CA MET A 148 4.35 5.65 -1.21
C MET A 148 3.37 5.84 -0.05
N HIS A 149 3.32 7.04 0.55
CA HIS A 149 2.36 7.41 1.60
C HIS A 149 1.99 8.90 1.51
N PRO A 150 1.38 9.34 0.39
CA PRO A 150 0.96 10.73 0.20
C PRO A 150 -0.13 11.12 1.21
N ASP A 151 -0.22 12.41 1.54
CA ASP A 151 -1.24 12.92 2.45
C ASP A 151 -2.64 12.92 1.83
N GLU A 152 -2.74 13.26 0.55
CA GLU A 152 -3.99 13.19 -0.18
C GLU A 152 -4.13 11.82 -0.86
N LYS A 153 -5.20 11.09 -0.51
CA LYS A 153 -5.47 9.76 -1.03
C LYS A 153 -6.77 9.72 -1.82
N CYS A 154 -6.70 9.13 -3.00
CA CYS A 154 -7.84 8.82 -3.84
C CYS A 154 -8.40 7.44 -3.48
N SER A 155 -9.71 7.35 -3.19
CA SER A 155 -10.35 6.05 -3.00
C SER A 155 -11.85 6.15 -3.21
N VAL A 156 -12.39 5.31 -4.10
CA VAL A 156 -13.84 5.16 -4.28
C VAL A 156 -14.46 4.39 -3.13
N TRP A 157 -13.95 3.18 -2.88
CA TRP A 157 -14.47 2.21 -1.90
C TRP A 157 -13.84 2.39 -0.50
N SER A 158 -13.97 3.59 0.06
CA SER A 158 -13.29 4.00 1.30
C SER A 158 -13.95 3.49 2.59
N ASN A 159 -15.22 3.09 2.53
CA ASN A 159 -16.04 2.75 3.70
C ASN A 159 -16.28 1.23 3.85
N LEU A 160 -15.24 0.42 3.69
CA LEU A 160 -15.25 -0.94 4.28
C LEU A 160 -15.17 -0.89 5.83
N LEU A 161 -14.95 0.32 6.37
CA LEU A 161 -14.71 0.64 7.78
C LEU A 161 -15.96 0.68 8.68
N HIS A 162 -17.17 0.37 8.21
CA HIS A 162 -18.25 0.00 9.16
C HIS A 162 -17.91 -1.30 9.93
N TRP A 163 -16.79 -1.91 9.56
CA TRP A 163 -16.13 -3.02 10.21
C TRP A 163 -14.82 -2.60 10.93
N ARG A 164 -14.63 -1.35 11.37
CA ARG A 164 -13.64 -1.12 12.44
C ARG A 164 -14.26 -1.65 13.75
N PRO A 165 -13.65 -2.63 14.45
CA PRO A 165 -13.88 -2.68 15.89
C PRO A 165 -13.43 -1.32 16.42
N ALA A 166 -14.21 -0.74 17.33
CA ALA A 166 -13.82 0.44 18.06
C ALA A 166 -12.33 0.32 18.41
N GLN A 167 -11.49 1.22 17.90
CA GLN A 167 -10.24 1.50 18.58
C GLN A 167 -10.68 2.02 19.94
N GLN A 168 -10.76 1.12 20.92
CA GLN A 168 -10.78 1.52 22.31
C GLN A 168 -9.59 2.44 22.46
N HIS A 169 -9.92 3.68 22.83
CA HIS A 169 -8.98 4.61 23.39
C HIS A 169 -8.19 3.88 24.48
N LEU A 170 -7.03 3.33 24.13
CA LEU A 170 -5.94 3.18 25.07
C LEU A 170 -5.51 4.60 25.39
N LYS A 171 -6.25 5.23 26.31
CA LYS A 171 -5.69 6.29 27.14
C LYS A 171 -4.42 5.67 27.70
N CYS A 172 -3.26 6.16 27.28
CA CYS A 172 -2.03 5.91 27.99
C CYS A 172 -2.27 6.34 29.44
N ALA A 173 -2.53 5.37 30.32
CA ALA A 173 -2.52 5.61 31.74
C ALA A 173 -1.08 5.97 32.10
N ARG A 174 -0.82 7.27 32.28
CA ARG A 174 0.35 7.72 33.03
C ARG A 174 0.25 7.12 34.42
N ILE A 175 1.02 6.08 34.68
CA ILE A 175 1.37 5.73 36.06
C ILE A 175 2.56 6.61 36.41
N GLN A 176 2.27 7.70 37.12
CA GLN A 176 3.26 8.53 37.79
C GLN A 176 3.44 8.01 39.23
N THR A 177 4.71 7.70 39.54
CA THR A 177 5.43 7.76 40.83
C THR A 177 5.15 6.69 41.91
N PRO A 178 5.98 6.60 42.98
CA PRO A 178 7.44 6.35 43.01
C PRO A 178 7.86 5.32 44.09
N PHE A 179 9.05 4.70 44.02
CA PHE A 179 9.95 4.32 45.17
C PHE A 179 11.10 3.44 44.65
N ARG A 180 12.35 3.93 44.61
CA ARG A 180 13.44 3.93 45.63
C ARG A 180 14.23 2.62 45.71
N VAL A 181 15.42 2.71 45.10
CA VAL A 181 16.71 2.02 45.32
C VAL A 181 16.76 0.97 46.43
N HIS A 182 17.19 -0.25 46.08
CA HIS A 182 18.22 -0.96 46.85
C HIS A 182 19.29 -1.53 45.92
N ARG A 183 20.52 -1.18 46.27
CA ARG A 183 21.80 -1.59 45.72
C ARG A 183 22.19 -2.88 46.42
N GLU A 184 22.58 -3.92 45.69
CA GLU A 184 23.56 -4.89 46.19
C GLU A 184 24.30 -5.51 45.01
N ALA A 185 25.62 -5.34 45.07
CA ALA A 185 26.59 -5.80 44.11
C ALA A 185 26.98 -7.25 44.44
N LYS A 186 27.23 -8.06 43.41
CA LYS A 186 28.28 -9.09 43.47
C LYS A 186 29.00 -9.18 42.13
N GLU A 187 30.30 -9.01 42.24
CA GLU A 187 31.31 -9.07 41.18
C GLU A 187 31.46 -10.50 40.63
N ALA A 188 31.76 -10.59 39.33
CA ALA A 188 32.66 -11.60 38.79
C ALA A 188 33.50 -10.94 37.69
N LYS A 189 34.81 -10.84 37.99
CA LYS A 189 35.90 -10.33 37.15
C LYS A 189 36.17 -11.25 35.96
N GLU A 190 36.31 -10.64 34.78
CA GLU A 190 37.51 -10.56 33.92
C GLU A 190 37.84 -11.81 33.10
N ASP A 191 37.77 -11.68 31.77
CA ASP A 191 38.99 -11.72 30.96
C ASP A 191 38.85 -10.96 29.62
N ARG A 192 40.00 -10.40 29.20
CA ARG A 192 40.24 -9.33 28.22
C ARG A 192 40.09 -9.69 26.74
N ALA A 193 39.75 -8.65 25.96
CA ALA A 193 40.38 -8.15 24.70
C ALA A 193 39.25 -7.70 23.75
N GLY A 194 39.04 -6.42 23.41
CA GLY A 194 40.00 -5.45 22.90
C GLY A 194 39.73 -5.23 21.41
N ALA A 195 38.80 -4.32 21.06
CA ALA A 195 38.75 -3.58 19.78
C ALA A 195 37.49 -2.70 19.66
N THR A 196 37.69 -1.38 19.62
CA THR A 196 36.91 -0.39 18.85
C THR A 196 37.97 0.40 18.05
N PRO A 197 37.68 1.01 16.89
CA PRO A 197 36.39 1.57 16.47
C PRO A 197 35.96 1.13 15.06
N ASP A 198 34.70 1.33 14.71
CA ASP A 198 34.35 2.22 13.59
C ASP A 198 32.84 2.34 13.42
N SER A 199 32.45 3.60 13.31
CA SER A 199 31.20 4.08 12.78
C SER A 199 31.03 3.60 11.34
N GLU A 200 29.96 2.88 11.03
CA GLU A 200 29.38 2.96 9.69
C GLU A 200 27.90 2.57 9.72
N ALA A 201 27.08 3.53 9.31
CA ALA A 201 25.69 3.34 8.99
C ALA A 201 25.57 2.33 7.85
N ILE A 202 24.85 1.23 8.07
CA ILE A 202 24.53 0.29 7.01
C ILE A 202 23.03 0.31 6.77
N SER A 203 22.66 1.18 5.84
CA SER A 203 21.37 1.38 5.18
C SER A 203 21.01 0.26 4.20
N THR A 204 21.39 -1.00 4.44
CA THR A 204 21.13 -2.09 3.48
C THR A 204 19.93 -2.93 3.89
N GLY A 205 18.74 -2.39 3.63
CA GLY A 205 17.47 -3.15 3.70
C GLY A 205 16.55 -2.94 2.49
N GLN A 206 16.94 -2.14 1.49
CA GLN A 206 16.06 -1.69 0.41
C GLN A 206 16.17 -2.48 -0.91
N ARG A 207 16.96 -3.55 -0.96
CA ARG A 207 17.31 -4.21 -2.24
C ARG A 207 16.83 -5.64 -2.38
N ALA A 208 15.58 -5.93 -1.99
CA ALA A 208 14.99 -7.25 -2.18
C ALA A 208 14.24 -7.44 -3.51
N LEU A 209 13.84 -6.37 -4.23
CA LEU A 209 12.89 -6.53 -5.36
C LEU A 209 13.10 -5.59 -6.56
N GLY A 210 14.19 -4.81 -6.62
CA GLY A 210 14.41 -3.87 -7.72
C GLY A 210 13.43 -2.69 -7.80
N TRP A 211 12.56 -2.55 -6.79
CA TRP A 211 11.68 -1.40 -6.60
C TRP A 211 12.20 -0.59 -5.42
N ASP A 212 12.71 0.61 -5.70
CA ASP A 212 13.05 1.58 -4.67
C ASP A 212 11.76 2.27 -4.17
N TRP A 213 11.29 1.84 -3.02
CA TRP A 213 10.12 2.42 -2.35
C TRP A 213 10.40 3.81 -1.76
N THR A 214 11.63 4.33 -1.87
CA THR A 214 12.01 5.68 -1.44
C THR A 214 11.87 6.74 -2.53
N GLY A 215 11.49 6.36 -3.75
CA GLY A 215 10.95 7.30 -4.72
C GLY A 215 11.94 7.89 -5.73
N THR A 216 13.05 7.22 -6.02
CA THR A 216 13.82 7.57 -7.23
C THR A 216 13.23 6.87 -8.45
N SER A 217 12.46 7.60 -9.25
CA SER A 217 11.95 7.16 -10.55
C SER A 217 13.05 7.25 -11.60
N ASP A 218 14.10 6.45 -11.48
CA ASP A 218 15.11 6.29 -12.52
C ASP A 218 15.08 4.85 -13.03
N LEU A 219 14.35 4.64 -14.12
CA LEU A 219 14.60 3.50 -14.99
C LEU A 219 15.65 3.95 -16.03
N PRO A 220 16.77 3.23 -16.20
CA PRO A 220 17.75 3.58 -17.22
C PRO A 220 17.15 3.39 -18.62
N GLY A 221 17.48 4.32 -19.51
CA GLY A 221 17.09 4.33 -20.93
C GLY A 221 17.64 3.18 -21.75
#